data_AF-A0A4W3GSR8-F1
#
_entry.id   AF-A0A4W3GSR8-F1
#
_cell.length_a   1.000
_cell.length_b   1.000
_cell.length_c   1.000
_cell.angle_alpha   90.00
_cell.angle_beta   90.00
_cell.angle_gamma   90.00
#
_symmetry.space_group_name_H-M   'P 1'
#
loop_
_entity.id
_entity.type
_entity.pdbx_description
1 polymer ?
#
loop_
_entity_poly.entity_id
_entity_poly.type
_entity_poly.pdbx_seq_one_letter_code
_entity_poly.pdbx_strand_id
1 'polypeptide(L)'
;VEERLQRAVGYKAEGNEHYKARRLSQAIRRYHWALLHLRGVDPNASPPLPAIGTPTVQLSPQQSELLYSTQCDCYNNLPGNVK
;
A
#
# COMPACT_ATOMS: atom_id res chain seq x y z
N VAL A 1 -13.30 2.88 0.62
CA VAL A 1 -11.99 3.27 1.20
C VAL A 1 -11.53 2.25 2.23
N GLU A 2 -12.31 2.05 3.29
CA GLU A 2 -11.97 1.13 4.39
C GLU A 2 -11.58 -0.29 3.94
N GLU A 3 -12.40 -0.93 3.10
CA GLU A 3 -12.11 -2.27 2.55
C GLU A 3 -10.74 -2.33 1.84
N ARG A 4 -10.38 -1.27 1.10
CA ARG A 4 -9.09 -1.21 0.38
C ARG A 4 -7.92 -1.05 1.34
N LEU A 5 -8.07 -0.26 2.40
CA LEU A 5 -7.08 -0.14 3.46
C LEU A 5 -6.88 -1.47 4.17
N GLN A 6 -7.97 -2.14 4.56
CA GLN A 6 -7.91 -3.45 5.20
C GLN A 6 -7.26 -4.52 4.31
N ARG A 7 -7.59 -4.54 3.01
CA ARG A 7 -6.91 -5.43 2.04
C ARG A 7 -5.42 -5.14 1.95
N ALA A 8 -5.02 -3.86 1.90
CA ALA A 8 -3.60 -3.49 1.87
C ALA A 8 -2.85 -3.96 3.12
N VAL A 9 -3.46 -3.81 4.30
CA VAL A 9 -2.91 -4.34 5.57
C VAL A 9 -2.78 -5.86 5.52
N GLY A 10 -3.78 -6.57 4.99
CA GLY A 10 -3.73 -8.02 4.79
C GLY A 10 -2.56 -8.44 3.88
N TYR A 11 -2.40 -7.79 2.73
CA TYR A 11 -1.29 -8.06 1.83
C TYR A 11 0.08 -7.76 2.47
N LYS A 12 0.19 -6.69 3.28
CA LYS A 12 1.40 -6.44 4.07
C LYS A 12 1.70 -7.60 5.02
N ALA A 13 0.70 -8.07 5.76
CA ALA A 13 0.87 -9.18 6.70
C ALA A 13 1.31 -10.47 5.99
N GLU A 14 0.67 -10.82 4.88
CA GLU A 14 1.08 -11.98 4.07
C GLU A 14 2.49 -11.83 3.49
N GLY A 15 2.87 -10.61 3.10
CA GLY A 15 4.24 -10.29 2.70
C GLY A 15 5.25 -10.53 3.81
N ASN A 16 4.94 -10.12 5.04
CA ASN A 16 5.79 -10.34 6.21
C ASN A 16 5.98 -11.83 6.50
N GLU A 17 4.92 -12.64 6.38
CA GLU A 17 4.99 -14.09 6.58
C GLU A 17 5.88 -14.76 5.51
N HIS A 18 5.74 -14.36 4.24
CA HIS A 18 6.65 -14.83 3.18
C HIS A 18 8.10 -14.36 3.39
N TYR A 19 8.31 -13.14 3.88
CA TYR A 19 9.64 -12.60 4.15
C TYR A 19 10.34 -13.40 5.25
N LYS A 20 9.66 -13.67 6.37
CA LYS A 20 10.15 -14.54 7.46
C LYS A 20 10.48 -15.94 6.95
N ALA A 21 9.67 -16.48 6.04
CA ALA A 21 9.90 -17.78 5.41
C ALA A 21 10.99 -17.79 4.32
N ARG A 22 11.78 -16.71 4.16
CA ARG A 22 12.81 -16.54 3.11
C ARG A 22 12.27 -16.63 1.67
N ARG A 23 10.95 -16.51 1.48
CA ARG A 23 10.26 -16.55 0.19
C ARG A 23 10.20 -15.15 -0.44
N LEU A 24 11.37 -14.60 -0.77
CA LEU A 24 11.52 -13.18 -1.11
C LEU A 24 10.65 -12.74 -2.31
N SER A 25 10.62 -13.51 -3.40
CA SER A 25 9.80 -13.14 -4.57
C SER A 25 8.30 -13.10 -4.25
N GLN A 26 7.81 -13.96 -3.33
CA GLN A 26 6.42 -13.93 -2.89
C GLN A 26 6.16 -12.74 -1.95
N ALA A 27 7.09 -12.45 -1.05
CA ALA A 27 7.02 -11.27 -0.18
C ALA A 27 6.93 -9.97 -0.99
N ILE A 28 7.83 -9.79 -1.96
CA ILE A 28 7.86 -8.65 -2.89
C ILE A 28 6.51 -8.48 -3.59
N ARG A 29 5.96 -9.57 -4.14
CA ARG A 29 4.66 -9.53 -4.81
C ARG A 29 3.57 -9.05 -3.86
N ARG A 30 3.52 -9.54 -2.62
CA ARG A 30 2.50 -9.13 -1.65
C ARG A 30 2.65 -7.67 -1.21
N TYR A 31 3.85 -7.19 -0.94
CA TYR A 31 4.07 -5.77 -0.65
C TYR A 31 3.67 -4.87 -1.82
N HIS A 32 3.96 -5.29 -3.05
CA HIS A 32 3.53 -4.54 -4.24
C HIS A 32 2.00 -4.49 -4.36
N TRP A 33 1.31 -5.61 -4.10
CA TRP A 33 -0.15 -5.65 -4.08
C TRP A 33 -0.75 -4.74 -3.00
N ALA A 34 -0.13 -4.67 -1.82
CA ALA A 34 -0.52 -3.72 -0.79
C ALA A 34 -0.44 -2.27 -1.29
N LEU A 35 0.69 -1.88 -1.89
CA LEU A 35 0.90 -0.53 -2.44
C LEU A 35 -0.09 -0.18 -3.55
N LEU A 36 -0.43 -1.12 -4.44
CA LEU A 36 -1.44 -0.90 -5.49
C LEU A 36 -2.83 -0.62 -4.90
N HIS A 37 -3.20 -1.30 -3.82
CA HIS A 37 -4.46 -1.06 -3.13
C HIS A 37 -4.49 0.31 -2.44
N LEU A 38 -3.36 0.73 -1.86
CA LEU A 38 -3.21 2.05 -1.24
C LEU A 38 -3.23 3.18 -2.28
N ARG A 39 -2.63 3.00 -3.46
CA ARG A 39 -2.66 4.00 -4.55
C ARG A 39 -4.08 4.33 -5.00
N GLY A 40 -5.00 3.37 -4.91
CA GLY A 40 -6.41 3.57 -5.24
C GLY A 40 -7.23 4.31 -4.17
N VAL A 41 -6.62 4.70 -3.05
CA VAL A 41 -7.24 5.49 -1.97
C VAL A 41 -6.40 6.69 -1.53
N ASP A 42 -5.15 6.77 -1.98
CA ASP A 42 -4.22 7.87 -1.71
C ASP A 42 -4.61 9.11 -2.53
N PRO A 43 -5.06 10.21 -1.88
CA PRO A 43 -5.44 11.43 -2.57
C PRO A 43 -4.25 12.19 -3.17
N ASN A 44 -3.02 11.89 -2.74
CA ASN A 44 -1.79 12.53 -3.22
C ASN A 44 -1.05 11.71 -4.27
N ALA A 45 -1.48 10.46 -4.51
CA ALA A 45 -0.86 9.65 -5.55
C ALA A 45 -1.15 10.26 -6.92
N SER A 46 -0.09 10.48 -7.73
CA SER A 46 -0.24 11.00 -9.09
C SER A 46 -1.26 10.15 -9.85
N PRO A 47 -2.37 10.76 -10.31
CA PRO A 47 -3.39 10.00 -11.00
C PRO A 47 -2.78 9.50 -12.32
N PRO A 48 -3.00 8.23 -12.70
CA PRO A 48 -2.47 7.70 -13.96
C PRO A 48 -3.05 8.37 -15.21
N LEU A 49 -4.08 9.21 -15.06
CA LEU A 49 -4.75 9.99 -16.11
C LEU A 49 -5.19 11.35 -15.54
N PRO A 50 -5.32 12.41 -16.36
CA PRO A 50 -5.92 13.66 -15.90
C PRO A 50 -7.30 13.36 -15.31
N ALA A 51 -7.45 13.61 -14.01
CA ALA A 51 -8.64 13.29 -13.24
C ALA A 51 -9.79 14.23 -13.63
N ILE A 52 -10.47 13.93 -14.73
CA ILE A 52 -11.74 14.58 -15.08
C ILE A 52 -12.82 13.94 -14.19
N GLY A 53 -13.23 14.66 -13.13
CA GLY A 53 -14.47 14.39 -12.40
C GLY A 53 -14.48 13.27 -11.37
N THR A 54 -13.33 12.77 -10.90
CA THR A 54 -13.32 11.82 -9.76
C THR A 54 -13.37 12.59 -8.44
N PRO A 55 -14.31 12.28 -7.52
CA PRO A 55 -14.35 12.92 -6.22
C PRO A 55 -13.04 12.61 -5.48
N THR A 56 -12.38 13.66 -4.98
CA THR A 56 -11.22 13.53 -4.12
C THR A 56 -11.60 12.70 -2.91
N VAL A 57 -10.91 11.56 -2.73
CA VAL A 57 -11.14 10.68 -1.58
C VAL A 57 -10.74 11.44 -0.33
N GLN A 58 -11.71 11.80 0.52
CA GLN A 58 -11.44 12.37 1.83
C GLN A 58 -11.22 11.23 2.83
N LEU A 59 -9.99 11.12 3.32
CA LEU A 59 -9.62 10.16 4.36
C LEU A 59 -9.80 10.80 5.74
N SER A 60 -10.34 10.04 6.69
CA SER A 60 -10.24 10.43 8.11
C SER A 60 -8.77 10.45 8.57
N PRO A 61 -8.45 11.11 9.70
CA PRO A 61 -7.09 11.13 10.25
C PRO A 61 -6.54 9.71 10.50
N GLN A 62 -7.36 8.82 11.05
CA GLN A 62 -6.99 7.44 11.33
C GLN A 62 -6.71 6.65 10.04
N GLN A 63 -7.49 6.88 8.99
CA GLN A 63 -7.28 6.24 7.69
C GLN A 63 -6.03 6.76 6.99
N SER A 64 -5.74 8.06 7.13
CA SER A 64 -4.50 8.66 6.62
C SER A 64 -3.27 8.09 7.32
N GLU A 65 -3.31 7.93 8.64
CA GLU A 65 -2.24 7.31 9.42
C GLU A 65 -2.04 5.83 9.04
N LEU A 66 -3.13 5.08 8.88
CA LEU A 66 -3.07 3.68 8.46
C LEU A 66 -2.50 3.53 7.04
N LEU A 67 -2.90 4.41 6.12
CA LEU A 67 -2.36 4.47 4.77
C LEU A 67 -0.85 4.74 4.80
N TYR A 68 -0.44 5.78 5.50
CA TYR A 68 0.95 6.20 5.58
C TYR A 68 1.85 5.13 6.21
N SER A 69 1.46 4.60 7.38
CA SER A 69 2.22 3.55 8.06
C SER A 69 2.35 2.28 7.20
N THR A 70 1.28 1.87 6.52
CA THR A 70 1.31 0.70 5.64
C THR A 70 2.19 0.93 4.40
N GLN A 71 2.20 2.14 3.83
CA GLN A 71 3.11 2.51 2.74
C GLN A 71 4.58 2.43 3.21
N CYS A 72 4.91 3.07 4.34
CA CYS A 72 6.25 3.04 4.92
C CYS A 72 6.75 1.61 5.14
N ASP A 73 5.94 0.76 5.78
CA ASP A 73 6.29 -0.64 6.01
C ASP A 73 6.57 -1.39 4.71
N CYS A 74 5.72 -1.23 3.70
CA CYS A 74 5.86 -1.92 2.41
C CYS A 74 7.11 -1.45 1.65
N TYR A 75 7.40 -0.15 1.64
CA TYR A 75 8.61 0.38 1.00
C TYR A 75 9.89 -0.07 1.69
N ASN A 76 9.91 -0.07 3.03
CA ASN A 76 11.06 -0.56 3.82
C ASN A 76 11.32 -2.05 3.57
N ASN A 77 10.27 -2.85 3.41
CA ASN A 77 10.39 -4.30 3.22
C ASN A 77 10.57 -4.72 1.76
N LEU A 78 10.49 -3.80 0.79
CA LEU A 78 10.81 -4.05 -0.61
C LEU A 78 12.33 -3.95 -0.83
N PRO A 79 12.99 -5.01 -1.33
CA PRO A 79 14.38 -4.95 -1.76
C PRO A 79 14.45 -4.07 -3.01
N GLY A 80 14.75 -2.79 -2.81
CA GLY A 80 14.82 -1.81 -3.89
C GLY A 80 14.67 -0.34 -3.50
N ASN A 81 14.44 0.01 -2.22
CA ASN A 81 14.42 1.40 -1.75
C ASN A 81 15.40 1.66 -0.59
N VAL A 82 16.60 1.10 -0.69
CA VAL A 82 17.79 1.73 -0.10
C VAL A 82 18.39 2.58 -1.21
N LYS A 83 18.40 3.91 -1.02
CA LYS A 83 19.18 4.83 -1.85
C LYS A 83 20.66 4.51 -1.74
#